data_AF-A0A4P9Z1U0-F1
#
_entry.id   AF-A0A4P9Z1U0-F1
#
_cell.length_a   1.000
_cell.length_b   1.000
_cell.length_c   1.000
_cell.angle_alpha   90.00
_cell.angle_beta   90.00
_cell.angle_gamma   90.00
#
_symmetry.space_group_name_H-M   'P 1'
#
loop_
_entity.id
_entity.type
_entity.pdbx_description
1 polymer ?
#
loop_
_entity_poly.entity_id
_entity_poly.type
_entity_poly.pdbx_seq_one_letter_code
_entity_poly.pdbx_strand_id
1 'polypeptide(L)'
;MCRRDSSGYNVNVFEGKQEQMLKVCEHIQETGFIPKELVQNEVTWFYGNLGIDDMYFMLESVDTIASHIIALYGSKILAFTKSDHTLDVNLVRETDENAVYIHTSRPGVSQTIEYQPEKSIDEKYLDISNKEQAFRLETYRSSGTVSSSFDAQLRCYFVAKCDFVQPMPSPEEESNIRLVSDKIFLSKATENTLEVYQKVINNVLSRTGPVIEVFNIEGSREKRLVIGYRQRSTQHFFSAMSDLYHYYDLYSSRKYVEQFSNGVTIMCLYLNPLANSRSPPIEHSIYQVMKEASLIYCLPTTPLQSFFQTKVLSVQESIYGYVCWIFCQHFLNRLGNEYSTLAGIMDANNSTHLEVLTKLKKRLRSDTFTREYVLDII
;
A
#
# COMPACT_ATOMS: atom_id res chain seq x y z
N MET A 1 -16.29 -7.29 19.91
CA MET A 1 -16.62 -8.72 19.67
C MET A 1 -16.33 -8.97 18.19
N CYS A 2 -15.24 -9.66 17.85
CA CYS A 2 -14.90 -9.94 16.44
C CYS A 2 -15.84 -11.00 15.86
N ARG A 3 -16.34 -10.78 14.64
CA ARG A 3 -17.18 -11.72 13.89
C ARG A 3 -16.30 -12.81 13.27
N ARG A 4 -16.84 -14.01 13.06
CA ARG A 4 -16.13 -15.13 12.41
C ARG A 4 -16.31 -15.08 10.89
N ASP A 5 -15.30 -15.52 10.15
CA ASP A 5 -15.27 -15.50 8.68
C ASP A 5 -14.41 -16.67 8.15
N SER A 6 -14.73 -17.16 6.95
CA SER A 6 -13.94 -18.16 6.22
C SER A 6 -12.98 -17.47 5.24
N SER A 7 -12.20 -18.22 4.44
CA SER A 7 -11.38 -17.59 3.39
C SER A 7 -12.28 -16.83 2.42
N GLY A 8 -12.16 -15.50 2.42
CA GLY A 8 -13.11 -14.62 1.73
C GLY A 8 -13.11 -14.67 0.19
N TYR A 9 -12.09 -15.29 -0.42
CA TYR A 9 -11.96 -15.41 -1.87
C TYR A 9 -11.67 -16.87 -2.23
N ASN A 10 -12.26 -17.33 -3.32
CA ASN A 10 -11.94 -18.64 -3.90
C ASN A 10 -10.52 -18.61 -4.46
N VAL A 11 -9.80 -19.72 -4.29
CA VAL A 11 -8.46 -19.89 -4.87
C VAL A 11 -8.59 -19.95 -6.39
N ASN A 12 -7.78 -19.18 -7.10
CA ASN A 12 -7.75 -19.25 -8.56
C ASN A 12 -7.18 -20.61 -8.99
N VAL A 13 -7.79 -21.23 -9.99
CA VAL A 13 -7.31 -22.50 -10.55
C VAL A 13 -7.11 -22.31 -12.04
N PHE A 14 -5.87 -22.46 -12.50
CA PHE A 14 -5.53 -22.41 -13.92
C PHE A 14 -5.32 -23.82 -14.45
N GLU A 15 -6.30 -24.35 -15.20
CA GLU A 15 -6.22 -25.70 -15.77
C GLU A 15 -5.02 -25.89 -16.71
N GLY A 16 -4.66 -24.84 -17.48
CA GLY A 16 -3.53 -24.84 -18.41
C GLY A 16 -2.15 -24.68 -17.78
N LYS A 17 -2.04 -24.62 -16.44
CA LYS A 17 -0.80 -24.29 -15.72
C LYS A 17 0.34 -25.25 -16.04
N GLN A 18 0.05 -26.55 -16.11
CA GLN A 18 1.08 -27.56 -16.40
C GLN A 18 1.61 -27.46 -17.83
N GLU A 19 0.73 -27.24 -18.82
CA GLU A 19 1.15 -27.08 -20.22
C GLU A 19 1.96 -25.81 -20.41
N GLN A 20 1.55 -24.70 -19.79
CA GLN A 20 2.30 -23.44 -19.82
C GLN A 20 3.69 -23.61 -19.20
N MET A 21 3.79 -24.33 -18.07
CA MET A 21 5.06 -24.62 -17.41
C MET A 21 6.05 -25.36 -18.34
N LEU A 22 5.56 -26.32 -19.13
CA LEU A 22 6.38 -27.02 -20.12
C LEU A 22 6.88 -26.07 -21.22
N LYS A 23 6.00 -25.23 -21.77
CA LYS A 23 6.36 -24.21 -22.78
C LYS A 23 7.39 -23.21 -22.23
N VAL A 24 7.27 -22.80 -20.97
CA VAL A 24 8.23 -21.92 -20.31
C VAL A 24 9.59 -22.62 -20.14
N CYS A 25 9.61 -23.90 -19.75
CA CYS A 25 10.85 -24.68 -19.70
C CYS A 25 11.56 -24.72 -21.06
N GLU A 26 10.83 -25.04 -22.12
CA GLU A 26 11.37 -25.10 -23.49
C GLU A 26 11.93 -23.73 -23.90
N HIS A 27 11.15 -22.66 -23.71
CA HIS A 27 11.57 -21.31 -24.05
C HIS A 27 12.85 -20.88 -23.30
N ILE A 28 12.94 -21.14 -22.00
CA ILE A 28 14.16 -20.82 -21.22
C ILE A 28 15.36 -21.63 -21.72
N GLN A 29 15.18 -22.91 -22.04
CA GLN A 29 16.25 -23.76 -22.59
C GLN A 29 16.79 -23.21 -23.93
N GLU A 30 15.91 -22.67 -24.77
CA GLU A 30 16.28 -22.02 -26.03
C GLU A 30 17.06 -20.73 -25.81
N THR A 31 16.72 -19.94 -24.79
CA THR A 31 17.45 -18.68 -24.50
C THR A 31 18.89 -18.89 -24.04
N GLY A 32 19.20 -20.02 -23.39
CA GLY A 32 20.55 -20.39 -22.96
C GLY A 32 21.14 -19.60 -21.78
N PHE A 33 20.36 -18.73 -21.10
CA PHE A 33 20.84 -17.96 -19.94
C PHE A 33 20.97 -18.78 -18.65
N ILE A 34 20.19 -19.86 -18.51
CA ILE A 34 20.23 -20.77 -17.37
C ILE A 34 20.81 -22.12 -17.84
N PRO A 35 21.75 -22.74 -17.11
CA PRO A 35 22.25 -24.08 -17.42
C PRO A 35 21.10 -25.07 -17.57
N LYS A 36 21.13 -25.91 -18.62
CA LYS A 36 20.02 -26.79 -19.00
C LYS A 36 19.59 -27.72 -17.87
N GLU A 37 20.54 -28.16 -17.06
CA GLU A 37 20.35 -29.05 -15.91
C GLU A 37 19.56 -28.37 -14.77
N LEU A 38 19.57 -27.04 -14.72
CA LEU A 38 18.91 -26.25 -13.67
C LEU A 38 17.55 -25.70 -14.10
N VAL A 39 17.26 -25.60 -15.40
CA VAL A 39 16.02 -24.99 -15.91
C VAL A 39 14.79 -25.62 -15.28
N GLN A 40 14.69 -26.95 -15.31
CA GLN A 40 13.52 -27.65 -14.79
C GLN A 40 13.30 -27.37 -13.30
N ASN A 41 14.37 -27.30 -12.51
CA ASN A 41 14.29 -27.02 -11.08
C ASN A 41 13.83 -25.58 -10.81
N GLU A 42 14.38 -24.61 -11.53
CA GLU A 42 14.01 -23.20 -11.38
C GLU A 42 12.56 -22.93 -11.80
N VAL A 43 12.12 -23.52 -12.91
CA VAL A 43 10.72 -23.38 -13.37
C VAL A 43 9.75 -24.07 -12.40
N THR A 44 10.04 -25.30 -11.98
CA THR A 44 9.17 -26.02 -11.04
C THR A 44 9.07 -25.28 -9.71
N TRP A 45 10.20 -24.74 -9.23
CA TRP A 45 10.23 -23.95 -8.01
C TRP A 45 9.39 -22.66 -8.16
N PHE A 46 9.46 -21.97 -9.31
CA PHE A 46 8.69 -20.76 -9.57
C PHE A 46 7.17 -21.03 -9.65
N TYR A 47 6.77 -22.12 -10.31
CA TYR A 47 5.35 -22.49 -10.48
C TYR A 47 4.71 -23.11 -9.22
N GLY A 48 5.48 -23.84 -8.41
CA GLY A 48 4.98 -24.62 -7.27
C GLY A 48 5.38 -24.04 -5.91
N ASN A 49 6.68 -23.87 -5.66
CA ASN A 49 7.20 -23.61 -4.32
C ASN A 49 7.12 -22.13 -3.92
N LEU A 50 7.11 -21.23 -4.90
CA LEU A 50 7.02 -19.79 -4.66
C LEU A 50 5.63 -19.36 -4.18
N GLY A 51 4.58 -20.14 -4.49
CA GLY A 51 3.22 -19.86 -4.07
C GLY A 51 2.61 -18.63 -4.74
N ILE A 52 2.96 -18.37 -6.00
CA ILE A 52 2.29 -17.35 -6.83
C ILE A 52 0.88 -17.86 -7.16
N ASP A 53 -0.11 -16.97 -7.05
CA ASP A 53 -1.51 -17.24 -7.37
C ASP A 53 -1.71 -17.55 -8.87
N ASP A 54 -2.61 -18.48 -9.18
CA ASP A 54 -2.89 -18.93 -10.55
C ASP A 54 -3.34 -17.82 -11.50
N MET A 55 -3.91 -16.72 -10.98
CA MET A 55 -4.28 -15.56 -11.80
C MET A 55 -3.09 -14.98 -12.57
N TYR A 56 -1.92 -14.92 -11.95
CA TYR A 56 -0.73 -14.44 -12.63
C TYR A 56 -0.40 -15.29 -13.87
N PHE A 57 -0.47 -16.62 -13.73
CA PHE A 57 -0.19 -17.54 -14.82
C PHE A 57 -1.26 -17.50 -15.92
N MET A 58 -2.51 -17.16 -15.58
CA MET A 58 -3.58 -16.95 -16.56
C MET A 58 -3.38 -15.67 -17.39
N LEU A 59 -2.87 -14.61 -16.79
CA LEU A 59 -2.74 -13.30 -17.43
C LEU A 59 -1.42 -13.12 -18.18
N GLU A 60 -0.36 -13.78 -17.74
CA GLU A 60 0.98 -13.58 -18.29
C GLU A 60 1.33 -14.56 -19.42
N SER A 61 2.12 -14.04 -20.36
CA SER A 61 2.65 -14.82 -21.48
C SER A 61 3.84 -15.69 -21.07
N VAL A 62 4.09 -16.76 -21.83
CA VAL A 62 5.25 -17.65 -21.67
C VAL A 62 6.55 -16.87 -21.64
N ASP A 63 6.75 -15.93 -22.58
CA ASP A 63 7.96 -15.10 -22.68
C ASP A 63 8.17 -14.23 -21.43
N THR A 64 7.08 -13.73 -20.86
CA THR A 64 7.13 -12.86 -19.67
C THR A 64 7.49 -13.67 -18.43
N ILE A 65 6.85 -14.82 -18.26
CA ILE A 65 7.13 -15.72 -17.15
C ILE A 65 8.59 -16.21 -17.24
N ALA A 66 9.06 -16.56 -18.44
CA ALA A 66 10.45 -16.93 -18.67
C ALA A 66 11.42 -15.80 -18.30
N SER A 67 11.12 -14.56 -18.71
CA SER A 67 11.91 -13.37 -18.35
C SER A 67 11.98 -13.18 -16.83
N HIS A 68 10.87 -13.37 -16.11
CA HIS A 68 10.86 -13.28 -14.64
C HIS A 68 11.71 -14.37 -13.97
N ILE A 69 11.66 -15.61 -14.47
CA ILE A 69 12.49 -16.71 -13.96
C ILE A 69 13.98 -16.44 -14.21
N ILE A 70 14.34 -15.96 -15.41
CA ILE A 70 15.71 -15.60 -15.76
C ILE A 70 16.23 -14.47 -14.86
N ALA A 71 15.42 -13.44 -14.65
CA ALA A 71 15.80 -12.32 -13.79
C ALA A 71 15.96 -12.74 -12.32
N LEU A 72 15.10 -13.64 -11.83
CA LEU A 72 15.24 -14.22 -10.50
C LEU A 72 16.54 -15.03 -10.38
N TYR A 73 16.85 -15.87 -11.37
CA TYR A 73 18.07 -16.66 -11.41
C TYR A 73 19.32 -15.76 -11.44
N GLY A 74 19.32 -14.72 -12.29
CA GLY A 74 20.38 -13.72 -12.32
C GLY A 74 20.57 -13.01 -10.98
N SER A 75 19.47 -12.69 -10.28
CA SER A 75 19.51 -12.09 -8.95
C SER A 75 20.14 -13.04 -7.90
N LYS A 76 19.87 -14.36 -7.98
CA LYS A 76 20.51 -15.37 -7.13
C LYS A 76 22.03 -15.42 -7.36
N ILE A 77 22.47 -15.39 -8.62
CA ILE A 77 23.91 -15.33 -8.96
C ILE A 77 24.54 -14.05 -8.41
N LEU A 78 23.90 -12.90 -8.64
CA LEU A 78 24.41 -11.61 -8.20
C LEU A 78 24.59 -11.56 -6.67
N ALA A 79 23.58 -12.01 -5.91
CA ALA A 79 23.65 -12.10 -4.46
C ALA A 79 24.83 -12.99 -4.00
N PHE A 80 25.02 -14.14 -4.65
CA PHE A 80 26.17 -15.02 -4.38
C PHE A 80 27.52 -14.33 -4.61
N THR A 81 27.65 -13.55 -5.70
CA THR A 81 28.92 -12.86 -6.02
C THR A 81 29.26 -11.71 -5.08
N LYS A 82 28.25 -11.01 -4.54
CA LYS A 82 28.46 -9.85 -3.66
C LYS A 82 28.87 -10.21 -2.23
N SER A 83 28.90 -11.50 -1.86
CA SER A 83 28.93 -11.96 -0.45
C SER A 83 27.85 -11.29 0.40
N ASP A 84 26.80 -10.81 -0.24
CA ASP A 84 25.72 -10.07 0.39
C ASP A 84 24.63 -11.08 0.75
N HIS A 85 24.18 -11.07 2.00
CA HIS A 85 23.09 -11.95 2.45
C HIS A 85 21.72 -11.41 2.02
N THR A 86 21.69 -10.46 1.11
CA THR A 86 20.47 -9.85 0.59
C THR A 86 20.26 -10.25 -0.87
N LEU A 87 19.16 -10.96 -1.11
CA LEU A 87 18.63 -11.13 -2.45
C LEU A 87 17.78 -9.90 -2.73
N ASP A 88 18.15 -9.12 -3.75
CA ASP A 88 17.39 -7.96 -4.21
C ASP A 88 16.81 -8.28 -5.59
N VAL A 89 15.52 -8.63 -5.61
CA VAL A 89 14.75 -8.88 -6.81
C VAL A 89 13.79 -7.72 -6.94
N ASN A 90 13.80 -7.02 -8.07
CA ASN A 90 12.84 -5.98 -8.39
C ASN A 90 12.43 -6.15 -9.86
N LEU A 91 11.29 -6.79 -10.09
CA LEU A 91 10.70 -6.99 -11.41
C LEU A 91 9.46 -6.12 -11.52
N VAL A 92 9.41 -5.35 -12.59
CA VAL A 92 8.28 -4.47 -12.91
C VAL A 92 7.91 -4.68 -14.36
N ARG A 93 6.62 -4.93 -14.58
CA ARG A 93 6.01 -4.92 -15.90
C ARG A 93 4.77 -4.07 -15.83
N GLU A 94 4.70 -3.05 -16.67
CA GLU A 94 3.54 -2.15 -16.76
C GLU A 94 3.04 -2.18 -18.20
N THR A 95 1.73 -2.29 -18.37
CA THR A 95 0.99 -2.03 -19.60
C THR A 95 -0.09 -0.99 -19.32
N ASP A 96 -0.80 -0.53 -20.34
CA ASP A 96 -1.87 0.45 -20.18
C ASP A 96 -3.04 -0.06 -19.31
N GLU A 97 -3.20 -1.39 -19.24
CA GLU A 97 -4.33 -2.02 -18.55
C GLU A 97 -3.93 -2.80 -17.29
N ASN A 98 -2.69 -3.32 -17.23
CA ASN A 98 -2.25 -4.19 -16.15
C ASN A 98 -0.84 -3.82 -15.69
N ALA A 99 -0.52 -4.08 -14.44
CA ALA A 99 0.85 -4.00 -13.96
C ALA A 99 1.17 -5.11 -12.96
N VAL A 100 2.41 -5.61 -13.05
CA VAL A 100 2.95 -6.64 -12.17
C VAL A 100 4.23 -6.12 -11.53
N TYR A 101 4.25 -6.11 -10.20
CA TYR A 101 5.44 -5.81 -9.41
C TYR A 101 5.79 -7.05 -8.59
N ILE A 102 7.01 -7.55 -8.74
CA ILE A 102 7.54 -8.64 -7.92
C ILE A 102 8.81 -8.14 -7.28
N HIS A 103 8.86 -8.15 -5.95
CA HIS A 103 10.08 -7.79 -5.27
C HIS A 103 10.35 -8.59 -4.00
N THR A 104 11.60 -8.59 -3.58
CA THR A 104 12.02 -9.14 -2.29
C THR A 104 11.58 -8.21 -1.15
N SER A 105 10.96 -8.79 -0.12
CA SER A 105 10.55 -8.07 1.08
C SER A 105 10.76 -8.92 2.32
N ARG A 106 11.02 -8.26 3.45
CA ARG A 106 10.99 -8.90 4.77
C ARG A 106 9.61 -8.66 5.42
N PRO A 107 8.97 -9.68 6.00
CA PRO A 107 7.74 -9.49 6.74
C PRO A 107 7.88 -8.53 7.91
N GLY A 108 6.93 -7.59 8.05
CA GLY A 108 6.89 -6.70 9.22
C GLY A 108 7.84 -5.50 9.16
N VAL A 109 8.50 -5.28 8.01
CA VAL A 109 9.48 -4.21 7.83
C VAL A 109 9.00 -3.27 6.74
N SER A 110 8.87 -2.00 7.10
CA SER A 110 8.58 -0.92 6.14
C SER A 110 9.80 -0.61 5.28
N GLN A 111 9.55 -0.32 4.01
CA GLN A 111 10.62 -0.01 3.06
C GLN A 111 11.03 1.46 3.17
N THR A 112 12.25 1.70 3.65
CA THR A 112 12.86 3.03 3.77
C THR A 112 13.86 3.36 2.66
N ILE A 113 14.09 2.42 1.74
CA ILE A 113 15.05 2.52 0.62
C ILE A 113 14.35 3.07 -0.63
N GLU A 114 15.12 3.47 -1.64
CA GLU A 114 14.67 4.08 -2.91
C GLU A 114 13.51 3.36 -3.61
N TYR A 115 13.42 2.03 -3.54
CA TYR A 115 12.35 1.30 -4.23
C TYR A 115 11.13 1.07 -3.32
N GLN A 116 10.05 1.83 -3.60
CA GLN A 116 8.79 1.82 -2.83
C GLN A 116 7.59 1.50 -3.75
N PRO A 117 7.40 0.23 -4.17
CA PRO A 117 6.39 -0.16 -5.14
C PRO A 117 4.97 0.17 -4.68
N GLU A 118 4.65 0.05 -3.39
CA GLU A 118 3.30 0.38 -2.90
C GLU A 118 2.97 1.86 -3.08
N LYS A 119 3.94 2.78 -2.90
CA LYS A 119 3.72 4.21 -3.16
C LYS A 119 3.54 4.49 -4.64
N SER A 120 4.35 3.85 -5.48
CA SER A 120 4.20 3.97 -6.94
C SER A 120 2.85 3.42 -7.41
N ILE A 121 2.35 2.33 -6.81
CA ILE A 121 1.04 1.77 -7.11
C ILE A 121 -0.09 2.72 -6.67
N ASP A 122 0.05 3.32 -5.49
CA ASP A 122 -0.89 4.34 -5.00
C ASP A 122 -1.01 5.49 -6.01
N GLU A 123 0.10 6.12 -6.35
CA GLU A 123 0.15 7.27 -7.25
C GLU A 123 -0.35 6.97 -8.66
N LYS A 124 0.10 5.85 -9.24
CA LYS A 124 -0.18 5.53 -10.65
C LYS A 124 -1.57 4.94 -10.87
N TYR A 125 -2.17 4.27 -9.87
CA TYR A 125 -3.39 3.49 -10.08
C TYR A 125 -4.48 3.74 -9.04
N LEU A 126 -4.17 3.66 -7.74
CA LEU A 126 -5.21 3.67 -6.71
C LEU A 126 -5.76 5.07 -6.42
N ASP A 127 -4.89 6.07 -6.33
CA ASP A 127 -5.27 7.46 -6.00
C ASP A 127 -5.99 8.16 -7.16
N ILE A 128 -5.67 7.78 -8.40
CA ILE A 128 -6.31 8.32 -9.61
C ILE A 128 -7.67 7.65 -9.90
N SER A 129 -7.92 6.48 -9.32
CA SER A 129 -9.12 5.68 -9.57
C SER A 129 -10.40 6.46 -9.28
N ASN A 130 -11.34 6.35 -10.20
CA ASN A 130 -12.63 7.03 -10.18
C ASN A 130 -13.70 6.17 -10.90
N LYS A 131 -14.92 6.68 -11.01
CA LYS A 131 -16.05 5.93 -11.63
C LYS A 131 -15.81 5.53 -13.09
N GLU A 132 -15.04 6.30 -13.84
CA GLU A 132 -14.77 6.09 -15.28
C GLU A 132 -13.55 5.18 -15.51
N GLN A 133 -12.50 5.38 -14.71
CA GLN A 133 -11.26 4.61 -14.79
C GLN A 133 -10.80 4.24 -13.40
N ALA A 134 -10.83 2.95 -13.11
CA ALA A 134 -10.46 2.38 -11.83
C ALA A 134 -9.55 1.17 -12.02
N PHE A 135 -8.71 0.92 -11.02
CA PHE A 135 -7.80 -0.21 -11.00
C PHE A 135 -7.99 -1.01 -9.72
N ARG A 136 -8.08 -2.33 -9.85
CA ARG A 136 -8.06 -3.26 -8.75
C ARG A 136 -6.65 -3.77 -8.50
N LEU A 137 -6.36 -4.13 -7.26
CA LEU A 137 -5.06 -4.64 -6.84
C LEU A 137 -5.24 -5.93 -6.04
N GLU A 138 -4.52 -6.98 -6.43
CA GLU A 138 -4.35 -8.20 -5.64
C GLU A 138 -2.87 -8.31 -5.23
N THR A 139 -2.59 -8.59 -3.95
CA THR A 139 -1.22 -8.76 -3.46
C THR A 139 -1.05 -10.06 -2.72
N TYR A 140 0.10 -10.68 -2.93
CA TYR A 140 0.44 -11.96 -2.34
C TYR A 140 1.86 -11.94 -1.83
N ARG A 141 2.07 -12.67 -0.74
CA ARG A 141 3.40 -12.99 -0.21
C ARG A 141 3.66 -14.47 -0.38
N SER A 142 4.85 -14.79 -0.89
CA SER A 142 5.28 -16.18 -1.00
C SER A 142 5.30 -16.85 0.37
N SER A 143 4.81 -18.10 0.44
CA SER A 143 4.91 -18.91 1.65
C SER A 143 6.34 -19.41 1.88
N GLY A 144 7.07 -19.71 0.78
CA GLY A 144 8.48 -20.07 0.79
C GLY A 144 9.42 -18.86 0.80
N THR A 145 10.66 -19.09 1.25
CA THR A 145 11.78 -18.15 1.10
C THR A 145 12.38 -18.27 -0.31
N VAL A 146 12.95 -17.19 -0.83
CA VAL A 146 13.48 -17.16 -2.21
C VAL A 146 14.70 -18.08 -2.39
N SER A 147 15.38 -18.40 -1.30
CA SER A 147 16.30 -19.52 -1.19
C SER A 147 16.33 -20.05 0.24
N SER A 148 16.86 -21.26 0.46
CA SER A 148 17.13 -21.78 1.81
C SER A 148 18.18 -20.98 2.58
N SER A 149 18.95 -20.14 1.89
CA SER A 149 20.04 -19.33 2.45
C SER A 149 19.64 -17.89 2.78
N PHE A 150 18.46 -17.42 2.35
CA PHE A 150 18.03 -16.03 2.51
C PHE A 150 16.66 -15.94 3.22
N ASP A 151 16.57 -15.14 4.29
CA ASP A 151 15.32 -14.86 5.03
C ASP A 151 14.46 -13.77 4.36
N ALA A 152 14.38 -13.82 3.02
CA ALA A 152 13.58 -12.92 2.21
C ALA A 152 12.45 -13.70 1.52
N GLN A 153 11.28 -13.08 1.43
CA GLN A 153 10.12 -13.58 0.71
C GLN A 153 9.83 -12.68 -0.48
N LEU A 154 9.21 -13.23 -1.52
CA LEU A 154 8.69 -12.40 -2.60
C LEU A 154 7.35 -11.80 -2.22
N ARG A 155 7.18 -10.55 -2.62
CA ARG A 155 5.93 -9.82 -2.59
C ARG A 155 5.54 -9.55 -4.03
N CYS A 156 4.34 -10.00 -4.39
CA CYS A 156 3.79 -9.82 -5.73
C CYS A 156 2.58 -8.90 -5.65
N TYR A 157 2.48 -7.96 -6.59
CA TYR A 157 1.37 -7.04 -6.76
C TYR A 157 0.86 -7.19 -8.19
N PHE A 158 -0.44 -7.42 -8.33
CA PHE A 158 -1.13 -7.56 -9.60
C PHE A 158 -2.19 -6.45 -9.68
N VAL A 159 -1.92 -5.45 -10.51
CA VAL A 159 -2.83 -4.36 -10.81
C VAL A 159 -3.53 -4.69 -12.12
N ALA A 160 -4.84 -4.52 -12.16
CA ALA A 160 -5.64 -4.65 -13.38
C ALA A 160 -6.68 -3.55 -13.45
N LYS A 161 -6.92 -3.01 -14.65
CA LYS A 161 -8.01 -2.08 -14.91
C LYS A 161 -9.36 -2.79 -14.70
N CYS A 162 -10.28 -2.13 -14.02
CA CYS A 162 -11.60 -2.71 -13.74
C CYS A 162 -12.48 -2.76 -14.98
N ASP A 163 -13.23 -3.85 -15.12
CA ASP A 163 -14.32 -4.05 -16.08
C ASP A 163 -15.62 -4.28 -15.29
N PHE A 164 -16.36 -3.20 -15.07
CA PHE A 164 -17.59 -3.20 -14.26
C PHE A 164 -18.77 -3.83 -15.00
N VAL A 165 -19.65 -4.51 -14.26
CA VAL A 165 -20.91 -5.03 -14.81
C VAL A 165 -21.80 -3.89 -15.30
N GLN A 166 -21.99 -2.86 -14.47
CA GLN A 166 -22.66 -1.62 -14.81
C GLN A 166 -21.73 -0.43 -14.53
N PRO A 167 -21.05 0.14 -15.54
CA PRO A 167 -20.13 1.26 -15.37
C PRO A 167 -20.79 2.56 -14.89
N MET A 168 -22.07 2.78 -15.22
CA MET A 168 -22.82 3.97 -14.80
C MET A 168 -24.15 3.55 -14.14
N PRO A 169 -24.11 3.12 -12.87
CA PRO A 169 -25.32 2.66 -12.18
C PRO A 169 -26.28 3.82 -11.90
N SER A 170 -27.59 3.55 -11.98
CA SER A 170 -28.63 4.49 -11.51
C SER A 170 -28.61 4.63 -9.97
N PRO A 171 -29.28 5.64 -9.40
CA PRO A 171 -29.40 5.78 -7.94
C PRO A 171 -30.01 4.56 -7.24
N GLU A 172 -30.87 3.80 -7.91
CA GLU A 172 -31.46 2.57 -7.38
C GLU A 172 -30.47 1.39 -7.45
N GLU A 173 -29.59 1.40 -8.45
CA GLU A 173 -28.59 0.35 -8.70
C GLU A 173 -27.30 0.56 -7.90
N GLU A 174 -26.99 1.79 -7.48
CA GLU A 174 -25.70 2.17 -6.90
C GLU A 174 -25.35 1.39 -5.63
N SER A 175 -26.36 0.89 -4.91
CA SER A 175 -26.15 0.09 -3.71
C SER A 175 -25.94 -1.39 -4.02
N ASN A 176 -26.32 -1.90 -5.19
CA ASN A 176 -26.28 -3.34 -5.48
C ASN A 176 -24.88 -3.79 -5.90
N ILE A 177 -24.20 -4.52 -5.01
CA ILE A 177 -22.83 -5.01 -5.24
C ILE A 177 -22.71 -5.82 -6.55
N ARG A 178 -23.73 -6.58 -6.94
CA ARG A 178 -23.67 -7.42 -8.15
C ARG A 178 -23.69 -6.62 -9.46
N LEU A 179 -24.14 -5.37 -9.41
CA LEU A 179 -24.16 -4.47 -10.57
C LEU A 179 -22.93 -3.56 -10.60
N VAL A 180 -22.49 -3.07 -9.44
CA VAL A 180 -21.42 -2.06 -9.37
C VAL A 180 -20.01 -2.65 -9.32
N SER A 181 -19.89 -3.97 -9.19
CA SER A 181 -18.61 -4.67 -9.08
C SER A 181 -17.92 -4.91 -10.42
N ASP A 182 -16.61 -5.10 -10.33
CA ASP A 182 -15.80 -5.69 -11.37
C ASP A 182 -16.18 -7.17 -11.61
N LYS A 183 -16.17 -7.60 -12.87
CA LYS A 183 -16.57 -8.96 -13.27
C LYS A 183 -15.65 -10.04 -12.68
N ILE A 184 -14.34 -9.77 -12.61
CA ILE A 184 -13.36 -10.73 -12.08
C ILE A 184 -13.50 -10.84 -10.56
N PHE A 185 -13.75 -9.73 -9.86
CA PHE A 185 -14.10 -9.78 -8.44
C PHE A 185 -15.33 -10.67 -8.19
N LEU A 186 -16.42 -10.47 -8.95
CA LEU A 186 -17.65 -11.24 -8.77
C LEU A 186 -17.48 -12.75 -9.01
N SER A 187 -16.62 -13.15 -9.94
CA SER A 187 -16.37 -14.58 -10.20
C SER A 187 -15.56 -15.24 -9.07
N LYS A 188 -14.80 -14.46 -8.28
CA LYS A 188 -13.91 -14.98 -7.23
C LYS A 188 -14.47 -14.84 -5.82
N ALA A 189 -15.26 -13.80 -5.57
CA ALA A 189 -15.76 -13.49 -4.24
C ALA A 189 -16.73 -14.58 -3.74
N THR A 190 -16.56 -15.00 -2.49
CA THR A 190 -17.54 -15.89 -1.84
C THR A 190 -18.81 -15.12 -1.51
N GLU A 191 -19.94 -15.82 -1.37
CA GLU A 191 -21.21 -15.19 -1.00
C GLU A 191 -21.10 -14.41 0.33
N ASN A 192 -20.35 -14.96 1.31
CA ASN A 192 -20.09 -14.26 2.56
C ASN A 192 -19.31 -12.94 2.36
N THR A 193 -18.29 -12.93 1.49
CA THR A 193 -17.57 -11.69 1.15
C THR A 193 -18.48 -10.69 0.45
N LEU A 194 -19.35 -11.14 -0.46
CA LEU A 194 -20.32 -10.26 -1.10
C LEU A 194 -21.26 -9.64 -0.07
N GLU A 195 -21.77 -10.40 0.90
CA GLU A 195 -22.61 -9.87 1.99
C GLU A 195 -21.87 -8.84 2.86
N VAL A 196 -20.61 -9.12 3.22
CA VAL A 196 -19.79 -8.20 4.01
C VAL A 196 -19.55 -6.91 3.23
N TYR A 197 -19.15 -7.02 1.96
CA TYR A 197 -18.84 -5.86 1.12
C TYR A 197 -20.10 -5.06 0.80
N GLN A 198 -21.24 -5.72 0.59
CA GLN A 198 -22.54 -5.08 0.43
C GLN A 198 -22.91 -4.21 1.64
N LYS A 199 -22.69 -4.71 2.86
CA LYS A 199 -22.89 -3.94 4.10
C LYS A 199 -21.94 -2.75 4.19
N VAL A 200 -20.68 -2.94 3.80
CA VAL A 200 -19.67 -1.87 3.77
C VAL A 200 -20.04 -0.80 2.74
N ILE A 201 -20.44 -1.17 1.53
CA ILE A 201 -20.93 -0.24 0.48
C ILE A 201 -22.06 0.63 1.02
N ASN A 202 -23.12 0.00 1.57
CA ASN A 202 -24.27 0.73 2.12
C ASN A 202 -23.86 1.72 3.22
N ASN A 203 -22.92 1.31 4.06
CA ASN A 203 -22.37 2.14 5.12
C ASN A 203 -21.51 3.31 4.62
N VAL A 204 -20.75 3.13 3.53
CA VAL A 204 -19.93 4.18 2.90
C VAL A 204 -20.81 5.19 2.16
N LEU A 205 -21.90 4.73 1.55
CA LEU A 205 -22.86 5.61 0.87
C LEU A 205 -23.60 6.50 1.88
N SER A 206 -23.97 5.97 3.05
CA SER A 206 -24.76 6.69 4.06
C SER A 206 -23.97 7.63 4.99
N ARG A 207 -22.64 7.49 5.10
CA ARG A 207 -21.83 8.29 6.03
C ARG A 207 -20.64 8.97 5.36
N THR A 208 -20.03 9.92 6.07
CA THR A 208 -18.75 10.53 5.66
C THR A 208 -17.61 9.88 6.46
N GLY A 209 -16.49 9.57 5.79
CA GLY A 209 -15.33 8.89 6.38
C GLY A 209 -15.28 7.38 6.11
N PRO A 210 -14.21 6.70 6.56
CA PRO A 210 -14.00 5.29 6.27
C PRO A 210 -14.89 4.40 7.16
N VAL A 211 -15.26 3.25 6.62
CA VAL A 211 -15.96 2.17 7.32
C VAL A 211 -14.96 1.05 7.55
N ILE A 212 -14.68 0.74 8.81
CA ILE A 212 -13.66 -0.24 9.17
C ILE A 212 -14.32 -1.38 9.95
N GLU A 213 -14.14 -2.61 9.46
CA GLU A 213 -14.67 -3.84 10.06
C GLU A 213 -13.54 -4.86 10.23
N VAL A 214 -13.55 -5.59 11.35
CA VAL A 214 -12.53 -6.60 11.68
C VAL A 214 -13.20 -7.96 11.88
N PHE A 215 -12.67 -8.98 11.21
CA PHE A 215 -13.15 -10.35 11.27
C PHE A 215 -12.01 -11.29 11.69
N ASN A 216 -12.37 -12.32 12.47
CA ASN A 216 -11.49 -13.43 12.79
C ASN A 216 -11.67 -14.52 11.73
N ILE A 217 -10.56 -15.01 11.16
CA ILE A 217 -10.61 -16.17 10.28
C ILE A 217 -10.72 -17.45 11.11
N GLU A 218 -11.71 -18.29 10.82
CA GLU A 218 -11.91 -19.55 11.54
C GLU A 218 -10.70 -20.49 11.39
N GLY A 219 -10.28 -21.11 12.49
CA GLY A 219 -9.15 -22.05 12.48
C GLY A 219 -7.77 -21.40 12.33
N SER A 220 -7.66 -20.06 12.31
CA SER A 220 -6.39 -19.34 12.18
C SER A 220 -6.27 -18.18 13.18
N ARG A 221 -5.03 -17.74 13.45
CA ARG A 221 -4.77 -16.46 14.15
C ARG A 221 -4.82 -15.26 13.21
N GLU A 222 -5.01 -15.49 11.91
CA GLU A 222 -5.16 -14.45 10.89
C GLU A 222 -6.38 -13.58 11.19
N LYS A 223 -6.22 -12.26 11.06
CA LYS A 223 -7.30 -11.28 11.15
C LYS A 223 -7.55 -10.67 9.78
N ARG A 224 -8.82 -10.55 9.39
CA ARG A 224 -9.25 -9.86 8.18
C ARG A 224 -9.74 -8.46 8.54
N LEU A 225 -9.06 -7.44 8.03
CA LEU A 225 -9.42 -6.03 8.17
C LEU A 225 -10.02 -5.54 6.85
N VAL A 226 -11.27 -5.10 6.88
CA VAL A 226 -12.01 -4.59 5.71
C VAL A 226 -12.26 -3.10 5.91
N ILE A 227 -11.80 -2.29 4.97
CA ILE A 227 -11.89 -0.83 5.01
C ILE A 227 -12.58 -0.34 3.74
N GLY A 228 -13.77 0.24 3.87
CA GLY A 228 -14.49 0.88 2.78
C GLY A 228 -14.42 2.40 2.87
N TYR A 229 -14.23 3.08 1.75
CA TYR A 229 -14.22 4.54 1.67
C TYR A 229 -14.60 5.01 0.27
N ARG A 230 -14.83 6.32 0.10
CA ARG A 230 -15.16 6.89 -1.22
C ARG A 230 -13.89 7.08 -2.04
N GLN A 231 -13.93 6.82 -3.34
CA GLN A 231 -12.80 7.09 -4.23
C GLN A 231 -12.34 8.55 -4.10
N ARG A 232 -11.02 8.78 -4.19
CA ARG A 232 -10.38 10.10 -4.08
C ARG A 232 -10.59 10.86 -2.77
N SER A 233 -11.03 10.18 -1.72
CA SER A 233 -11.21 10.79 -0.39
C SER A 233 -9.95 10.77 0.48
N THR A 234 -8.93 10.02 0.08
CA THR A 234 -7.61 9.93 0.70
C THR A 234 -6.58 9.58 -0.41
N GLN A 235 -5.30 9.73 -0.12
CA GLN A 235 -4.18 9.47 -1.04
C GLN A 235 -3.12 8.62 -0.34
N HIS A 236 -2.37 7.80 -1.05
CA HIS A 236 -1.33 6.92 -0.48
C HIS A 236 -1.78 6.01 0.67
N PHE A 237 -3.09 5.76 0.77
CA PHE A 237 -3.66 5.10 1.95
C PHE A 237 -3.26 3.62 2.02
N PHE A 238 -3.11 2.96 0.88
CA PHE A 238 -2.75 1.55 0.84
C PHE A 238 -1.30 1.33 1.27
N SER A 239 -0.34 2.14 0.83
CA SER A 239 1.04 2.09 1.32
C SER A 239 1.17 2.49 2.78
N ALA A 240 0.46 3.54 3.22
CA ALA A 240 0.47 3.99 4.62
C ALA A 240 -0.07 2.93 5.59
N MET A 241 -1.06 2.14 5.15
CA MET A 241 -1.58 1.02 5.94
C MET A 241 -0.56 -0.09 6.17
N SER A 242 0.42 -0.26 5.25
CA SER A 242 1.55 -1.16 5.48
C SER A 242 2.42 -0.74 6.64
N ASP A 243 2.76 0.54 6.66
CA ASP A 243 3.56 1.11 7.74
C ASP A 243 2.84 0.95 9.09
N LEU A 244 1.52 1.13 9.11
CA LEU A 244 0.70 0.90 10.29
C LEU A 244 0.78 -0.51 10.85
N TYR A 245 0.47 -1.52 10.05
CA TYR A 245 0.48 -2.87 10.61
C TYR A 245 1.91 -3.36 10.87
N HIS A 246 2.93 -2.87 10.15
CA HIS A 246 4.33 -3.15 10.44
C HIS A 246 4.78 -2.58 11.78
N TYR A 247 4.33 -1.37 12.16
CA TYR A 247 4.59 -0.78 13.47
C TYR A 247 4.20 -1.73 14.61
N TYR A 248 3.06 -2.41 14.48
CA TYR A 248 2.54 -3.39 15.44
C TYR A 248 3.08 -4.82 15.27
N ASP A 249 4.21 -5.01 14.58
CA ASP A 249 4.82 -6.32 14.32
C ASP A 249 3.85 -7.31 13.65
N LEU A 250 2.97 -6.80 12.79
CA LEU A 250 2.11 -7.60 11.94
C LEU A 250 2.66 -7.61 10.51
N TYR A 251 2.18 -8.56 9.73
CA TYR A 251 2.44 -8.59 8.30
C TYR A 251 1.20 -9.09 7.54
N SER A 252 1.09 -8.67 6.28
CA SER A 252 0.02 -9.15 5.42
C SER A 252 0.43 -10.43 4.68
N SER A 253 -0.44 -11.44 4.64
CA SER A 253 -0.30 -12.59 3.73
C SER A 253 -0.78 -12.22 2.32
N ARG A 254 -1.94 -11.58 2.26
CA ARG A 254 -2.59 -11.08 1.05
C ARG A 254 -3.35 -9.79 1.31
N LYS A 255 -3.51 -8.98 0.26
CA LYS A 255 -4.31 -7.74 0.26
C LYS A 255 -5.10 -7.65 -1.02
N TYR A 256 -6.28 -7.05 -0.93
CA TYR A 256 -7.13 -6.74 -2.08
C TYR A 256 -7.55 -5.28 -2.00
N VAL A 257 -7.54 -4.59 -3.14
CA VAL A 257 -8.21 -3.30 -3.30
C VAL A 257 -9.20 -3.47 -4.45
N GLU A 258 -10.48 -3.50 -4.09
CA GLU A 258 -11.58 -3.60 -5.03
C GLU A 258 -12.22 -2.23 -5.23
N GLN A 259 -12.49 -1.90 -6.47
CA GLN A 259 -13.16 -0.66 -6.87
C GLN A 259 -14.58 -0.99 -7.31
N PHE A 260 -15.48 -0.04 -7.16
CA PHE A 260 -16.88 -0.17 -7.57
C PHE A 260 -17.29 1.06 -8.39
N SER A 261 -18.11 0.85 -9.41
CA SER A 261 -18.55 1.91 -10.34
C SER A 261 -19.41 3.00 -9.67
N ASN A 262 -19.98 2.72 -8.50
CA ASN A 262 -20.69 3.69 -7.66
C ASN A 262 -19.75 4.70 -6.96
N GLY A 263 -18.43 4.54 -7.05
CA GLY A 263 -17.44 5.44 -6.44
C GLY A 263 -16.95 4.98 -5.07
N VAL A 264 -17.16 3.72 -4.70
CA VAL A 264 -16.65 3.11 -3.47
C VAL A 264 -15.35 2.35 -3.76
N THR A 265 -14.42 2.39 -2.80
CA THR A 265 -13.23 1.55 -2.75
C THR A 265 -13.30 0.69 -1.50
N ILE A 266 -13.05 -0.61 -1.61
CA ILE A 266 -12.89 -1.51 -0.46
C ILE A 266 -11.48 -2.11 -0.48
N MET A 267 -10.73 -1.83 0.57
CA MET A 267 -9.44 -2.46 0.83
C MET A 267 -9.61 -3.56 1.88
N CYS A 268 -9.04 -4.74 1.62
CA CYS A 268 -9.10 -5.88 2.50
C CYS A 268 -7.71 -6.43 2.76
N LEU A 269 -7.33 -6.49 4.05
CA LEU A 269 -6.01 -6.90 4.50
C LEU A 269 -6.12 -8.16 5.36
N TYR A 270 -5.34 -9.19 5.03
CA TYR A 270 -5.22 -10.40 5.83
C TYR A 270 -3.93 -10.34 6.63
N LEU A 271 -4.04 -10.10 7.94
CA LEU A 271 -2.93 -9.78 8.83
C LEU A 271 -2.59 -10.94 9.76
N ASN A 272 -1.30 -11.20 9.89
CA ASN A 272 -0.73 -12.23 10.76
C ASN A 272 0.33 -11.60 11.66
N PRO A 273 0.49 -12.09 12.91
CA PRO A 273 1.56 -11.64 13.79
C PRO A 273 2.91 -12.23 13.34
N LEU A 274 3.99 -11.46 13.48
CA LEU A 274 5.34 -11.98 13.32
C LEU A 274 5.65 -13.02 14.42
N ALA A 275 6.45 -14.04 14.08
CA ALA A 275 6.78 -15.13 15.00
C ALA A 275 7.48 -14.64 16.28
N ASN A 276 8.36 -13.64 16.15
CA ASN A 276 9.14 -13.05 17.24
C ASN A 276 8.66 -11.63 17.59
N SER A 277 7.33 -11.39 17.51
CA SER A 277 6.73 -10.09 17.82
C SER A 277 6.99 -9.68 19.27
N ARG A 278 7.42 -8.43 19.47
CA ARG A 278 7.52 -7.80 20.81
C ARG A 278 6.25 -7.03 21.16
N SER A 279 5.40 -6.81 20.17
CA SER A 279 4.11 -6.14 20.29
C SER A 279 3.09 -6.99 21.06
N PRO A 280 2.01 -6.37 21.57
CA PRO A 280 0.91 -7.10 22.19
C PRO A 280 0.32 -8.18 21.27
N PRO A 281 -0.42 -9.16 21.82
CA PRO A 281 -1.12 -10.17 21.03
C PRO A 281 -1.97 -9.54 19.92
N ILE A 282 -2.10 -10.24 18.79
CA ILE A 282 -2.82 -9.72 17.62
C ILE A 282 -4.26 -9.29 17.94
N GLU A 283 -4.90 -9.94 18.92
CA GLU A 283 -6.22 -9.59 19.43
C GLU A 283 -6.30 -8.15 19.95
N HIS A 284 -5.22 -7.60 20.50
CA HIS A 284 -5.16 -6.21 20.97
C HIS A 284 -4.62 -5.28 19.88
N SER A 285 -3.56 -5.71 19.20
CA SER A 285 -2.90 -4.91 18.16
C SER A 285 -3.85 -4.59 17.00
N ILE A 286 -4.73 -5.52 16.61
CA ILE A 286 -5.70 -5.28 15.53
C ILE A 286 -6.69 -4.16 15.85
N TYR A 287 -7.08 -3.98 17.12
CA TYR A 287 -7.97 -2.88 17.50
C TYR A 287 -7.24 -1.53 17.50
N GLN A 288 -5.94 -1.51 17.78
CA GLN A 288 -5.15 -0.28 17.64
C GLN A 288 -4.98 0.06 16.15
N VAL A 289 -4.63 -0.91 15.32
CA VAL A 289 -4.60 -0.77 13.86
C VAL A 289 -5.95 -0.25 13.35
N MET A 290 -7.07 -0.79 13.81
CA MET A 290 -8.41 -0.33 13.42
C MET A 290 -8.65 1.16 13.78
N LYS A 291 -8.26 1.59 14.99
CA LYS A 291 -8.42 2.98 15.44
C LYS A 291 -7.51 3.92 14.66
N GLU A 292 -6.24 3.55 14.51
CA GLU A 292 -5.23 4.38 13.86
C GLU A 292 -5.36 4.39 12.33
N ALA A 293 -5.99 3.39 11.73
CA ALA A 293 -6.35 3.41 10.31
C ALA A 293 -7.30 4.57 9.98
N SER A 294 -8.20 4.94 10.90
CA SER A 294 -9.05 6.13 10.71
C SER A 294 -8.24 7.43 10.74
N LEU A 295 -7.16 7.45 11.54
CA LEU A 295 -6.28 8.60 11.66
C LEU A 295 -5.37 8.73 10.42
N ILE A 296 -4.81 7.62 9.96
CA ILE A 296 -4.04 7.53 8.70
C ILE A 296 -4.91 7.87 7.50
N TYR A 297 -6.18 7.48 7.48
CA TYR A 297 -7.08 7.88 6.40
C TYR A 297 -7.16 9.40 6.25
N CYS A 298 -7.16 10.15 7.36
CA CYS A 298 -7.18 11.61 7.35
C CYS A 298 -5.83 12.22 7.00
N LEU A 299 -4.72 11.61 7.46
CA LEU A 299 -3.36 12.10 7.29
C LEU A 299 -2.43 10.92 6.91
N PRO A 300 -2.50 10.47 5.64
CA PRO A 300 -1.83 9.24 5.21
C PRO A 300 -0.32 9.43 5.06
N THR A 301 0.12 10.65 4.73
CA THR A 301 1.53 11.01 4.60
C THR A 301 1.85 12.21 5.47
N THR A 302 2.98 12.14 6.16
CA THR A 302 3.52 13.24 6.95
C THR A 302 5.03 13.38 6.71
N PRO A 303 5.63 14.56 6.92
CA PRO A 303 7.09 14.71 6.89
C PRO A 303 7.83 13.83 7.91
N LEU A 304 7.14 13.37 8.96
CA LEU A 304 7.69 12.51 10.01
C LEU A 304 7.51 11.01 9.69
N GLN A 305 7.13 10.66 8.44
CA GLN A 305 6.91 9.28 8.04
C GLN A 305 8.13 8.38 8.26
N SER A 306 9.34 8.92 8.10
CA SER A 306 10.59 8.17 8.33
C SER A 306 10.67 7.65 9.76
N PHE A 307 10.40 8.50 10.75
CA PHE A 307 10.40 8.11 12.18
C PHE A 307 9.35 7.05 12.49
N PHE A 308 8.20 7.12 11.83
CA PHE A 308 7.15 6.12 11.95
C PHE A 308 7.56 4.77 11.34
N GLN A 309 8.13 4.79 10.12
CA GLN A 309 8.63 3.59 9.44
C GLN A 309 9.77 2.91 10.21
N THR A 310 10.61 3.68 10.90
CA THR A 310 11.69 3.16 11.75
C THR A 310 11.22 2.81 13.17
N LYS A 311 9.91 2.90 13.47
CA LYS A 311 9.31 2.63 14.79
C LYS A 311 9.88 3.50 15.93
N VAL A 312 10.41 4.68 15.60
CA VAL A 312 10.89 5.65 16.60
C VAL A 312 9.70 6.37 17.22
N LEU A 313 8.70 6.70 16.40
CA LEU A 313 7.46 7.33 16.82
C LEU A 313 6.27 6.46 16.41
N SER A 314 5.23 6.42 17.24
CA SER A 314 3.92 5.91 16.87
C SER A 314 3.22 6.81 15.86
N VAL A 315 2.12 6.33 15.25
CA VAL A 315 1.27 7.15 14.38
C VAL A 315 0.75 8.38 15.11
N GLN A 316 0.34 8.20 16.37
CA GLN A 316 -0.22 9.27 17.19
C GLN A 316 0.82 10.35 17.48
N GLU A 317 2.05 9.94 17.85
CA GLU A 317 3.16 10.86 18.10
C GLU A 317 3.61 11.56 16.81
N SER A 318 3.68 10.84 15.69
CA SER A 318 4.05 11.39 14.39
C SER A 318 3.04 12.44 13.92
N ILE A 319 1.75 12.16 14.08
CA ILE A 319 0.69 13.11 13.71
C ILE A 319 0.63 14.28 14.70
N TYR A 320 0.83 14.04 15.99
CA TYR A 320 0.96 15.12 16.96
C TYR A 320 2.13 16.04 16.62
N GLY A 321 3.30 15.46 16.31
CA GLY A 321 4.48 16.19 15.84
C GLY A 321 4.20 16.99 14.57
N TYR A 322 3.48 16.41 13.61
CA TYR A 322 3.06 17.10 12.38
C TYR A 322 2.14 18.30 12.65
N VAL A 323 1.15 18.13 13.55
CA VAL A 323 0.26 19.22 13.96
C VAL A 323 1.04 20.31 14.69
N CYS A 324 1.95 19.95 15.61
CA CYS A 324 2.83 20.88 16.30
C CYS A 324 3.76 21.61 15.33
N TRP A 325 4.30 20.94 14.31
CA TRP A 325 5.13 21.54 13.27
C TRP A 325 4.35 22.61 12.48
N ILE A 326 3.13 22.31 12.03
CA ILE A 326 2.24 23.28 11.39
C ILE A 326 1.89 24.42 12.35
N PHE A 327 1.60 24.11 13.61
CA PHE A 327 1.27 25.12 14.62
C PHE A 327 2.46 26.07 14.85
N CYS A 328 3.66 25.55 15.05
CA CYS A 328 4.88 26.32 15.22
C CYS A 328 5.11 27.25 14.02
N GLN A 329 4.92 26.76 12.80
CA GLN A 329 4.97 27.60 11.61
C GLN A 329 4.04 28.82 11.78
N HIS A 330 2.76 28.62 12.08
CA HIS A 330 1.78 29.72 12.12
C HIS A 330 1.93 30.66 13.32
N PHE A 331 2.36 30.15 14.48
CA PHE A 331 2.26 30.86 15.76
C PHE A 331 3.58 31.23 16.41
N LEU A 332 4.73 30.82 15.86
CA LEU A 332 6.02 31.34 16.33
C LEU A 332 6.06 32.86 16.14
N ASN A 333 6.39 33.57 17.23
CA ASN A 333 6.35 35.02 17.25
C ASN A 333 7.48 35.58 16.38
N ARG A 334 7.12 35.97 15.15
CA ARG A 334 8.04 36.42 14.10
C ARG A 334 8.53 37.87 14.26
N LEU A 335 8.07 38.59 15.29
CA LEU A 335 8.44 39.98 15.55
C LEU A 335 9.01 40.08 16.98
N GLY A 336 10.31 40.27 17.07
CA GLY A 336 11.00 40.47 18.35
C GLY A 336 10.77 41.88 18.92
N ASN A 337 11.29 42.10 20.14
CA ASN A 337 11.23 43.40 20.83
C ASN A 337 11.80 44.55 19.99
N GLU A 338 12.80 44.26 19.15
CA GLU A 338 13.44 45.23 18.25
C GLU A 338 12.49 45.85 17.23
N TYR A 339 11.55 45.06 16.67
CA TYR A 339 10.52 45.59 15.78
C TYR A 339 9.58 46.54 16.53
N SER A 340 9.21 46.20 17.76
CA SER A 340 8.38 47.05 18.62
C SER A 340 9.09 48.35 18.98
N THR A 341 10.39 48.30 19.26
CA THR A 341 11.23 49.48 19.48
C THR A 341 11.31 50.36 18.23
N LEU A 342 11.57 49.76 17.05
CA LEU A 342 11.61 50.50 15.78
C LEU A 342 10.26 51.15 15.45
N ALA A 343 9.16 50.44 15.67
CA ALA A 343 7.82 50.98 15.50
C ALA A 343 7.52 52.16 16.45
N GLY A 344 8.09 52.16 17.65
CA GLY A 344 7.96 53.25 18.62
C GLY A 344 8.81 54.49 18.30
N ILE A 345 9.92 54.32 17.59
CA ILE A 345 10.80 55.44 17.17
C ILE A 345 10.26 56.14 15.92
N MET A 346 9.55 55.41 15.05
CA MET A 346 9.09 55.93 13.76
C MET A 346 7.84 56.80 13.89
N ASP A 347 7.81 57.90 13.10
CA ASP A 347 6.66 58.81 13.05
C ASP A 347 5.43 58.13 12.39
N ALA A 348 4.35 58.00 13.16
CA ALA A 348 3.09 57.40 12.73
C ALA A 348 2.28 58.26 11.75
N ASN A 349 2.60 59.55 11.63
CA ASN A 349 1.93 60.45 10.69
C ASN A 349 2.60 60.47 9.30
N ASN A 350 3.75 59.82 9.16
CA ASN A 350 4.49 59.72 7.90
C ASN A 350 4.10 58.45 7.12
N SER A 351 3.47 58.63 5.97
CA SER A 351 3.00 57.53 5.11
C SER A 351 4.12 56.63 4.59
N THR A 352 5.30 57.19 4.30
CA THR A 352 6.47 56.42 3.85
C THR A 352 7.03 55.53 4.95
N HIS A 353 7.07 56.05 6.19
CA HIS A 353 7.50 55.28 7.36
C HIS A 353 6.57 54.08 7.60
N LEU A 354 5.26 54.29 7.57
CA LEU A 354 4.27 53.22 7.71
C LEU A 354 4.40 52.16 6.61
N GLU A 355 4.63 52.57 5.36
CA GLU A 355 4.81 51.64 4.25
C GLU A 355 6.06 50.77 4.41
N VAL A 356 7.20 51.35 4.80
CA VAL A 356 8.44 50.62 5.06
C VAL A 356 8.28 49.65 6.23
N LEU A 357 7.67 50.09 7.33
CA LEU A 357 7.42 49.24 8.50
C LEU A 357 6.53 48.05 8.14
N THR A 358 5.51 48.27 7.31
CA THR A 358 4.57 47.23 6.86
C THR A 358 5.25 46.23 5.93
N LYS A 359 6.10 46.70 5.01
CA LYS A 359 6.92 45.83 4.16
C LYS A 359 7.91 45.00 4.98
N LEU A 360 8.58 45.62 5.95
CA LEU A 360 9.51 44.95 6.86
C LEU A 360 8.80 43.89 7.72
N LYS A 361 7.64 44.24 8.31
CA LYS A 361 6.78 43.33 9.06
C LYS A 361 6.38 42.12 8.23
N LYS A 362 6.01 42.36 6.96
CA LYS A 362 5.62 41.30 6.02
C LYS A 362 6.79 40.35 5.75
N ARG A 363 7.99 40.88 5.49
CA ARG A 363 9.22 40.08 5.25
C ARG A 363 9.67 39.30 6.48
N LEU A 364 9.77 39.92 7.64
CA LEU A 364 10.16 39.24 8.89
C LEU A 364 9.18 38.12 9.24
N ARG A 365 7.89 38.31 8.92
CA ARG A 365 6.91 37.25 9.05
C ARG A 365 7.08 36.16 8.00
N SER A 366 7.35 36.46 6.73
CA SER A 366 7.44 35.43 5.69
C SER A 366 8.75 34.64 5.70
N ASP A 367 9.87 35.25 6.09
CA ASP A 367 11.20 34.75 5.72
C ASP A 367 11.97 34.05 6.87
N THR A 368 11.49 34.11 8.12
CA THR A 368 12.31 33.71 9.30
C THR A 368 12.16 32.24 9.73
N PHE A 369 10.96 31.65 9.60
CA PHE A 369 10.71 30.25 10.00
C PHE A 369 9.80 29.59 8.96
N THR A 370 10.41 29.00 7.92
CA THR A 370 9.70 28.21 6.92
C THR A 370 9.39 26.81 7.43
N ARG A 371 8.52 26.08 6.73
CA ARG A 371 8.18 24.69 7.06
C ARG A 371 9.43 23.81 7.04
N GLU A 372 10.23 24.00 6.01
CA GLU A 372 11.46 23.26 5.74
C GLU A 372 12.48 23.52 6.84
N TYR A 373 12.68 24.77 7.23
CA TYR A 373 13.63 25.11 8.29
C TYR A 373 13.27 24.52 9.66
N VAL A 374 11.98 24.53 10.03
CA VAL A 374 11.55 23.90 11.29
C VAL A 374 11.71 22.38 11.21
N LEU A 375 11.46 21.79 10.04
CA LEU A 375 11.62 20.35 9.84
C LEU A 375 13.09 19.93 9.90
N ASP A 376 14.02 20.70 9.33
CA ASP A 376 15.46 20.41 9.35
C ASP A 376 16.07 20.37 10.77
N ILE A 377 15.39 21.00 11.74
CA ILE A 377 15.81 21.01 13.16
C ILE A 377 15.27 19.78 13.91
N ILE A 378 14.15 19.20 13.47
CA ILE A 378 13.49 18.04 14.08
C ILE A 378 14.16 16.76 13.59
#